data_AF-A0A934YNU0-F1
#
_entry.id   AF-A0A934YNU0-F1
#
_cell.length_a   1.000
_cell.length_b   1.000
_cell.length_c   1.000
_cell.angle_alpha   90.00
_cell.angle_beta   90.00
_cell.angle_gamma   90.00
#
_symmetry.space_group_name_H-M   'P 1'
#
loop_
_entity.id
_entity.type
_entity.pdbx_description
1 polymer ?
#
loop_
_entity_poly.entity_id
_entity_poly.type
_entity_poly.pdbx_seq_one_letter_code
_entity_poly.pdbx_strand_id
1 'polypeptide(L)'
;MSPSRAPLALLALGFPRVRLVAALLALTAPALVVATGSAGCESFVAPPEVTIRGAKDGVLTDTKAPLVLEFSKSIRKETLNLKVVALETDLEGNLADEQGKPDAELKALFSYTQNPSEASGVEVLGGTAEILGDDAGLVIRPTAPLPVGQKLALLIEPGLTSRDESRATTTRRRILFSYDFRCSAARPTKVMQSGTYFALLDIQEPVPVQIQLWGDFIVDPATGIVRAQFTNADRKPAQKCPQACSAETVCRLLPAPDCVPPSLKAGTVDEYPDFIPNFTRPTGYTITVTGCAEDQDENTAAFVSAPANLVVEKPEVQVNGLILTAAFKKEPNGTVRSTGTVTGSEIVFGSARLSSGRGTATIRTVPAAEAPKDIPPAPPAAAAPTAAARDN
;
A
#
# COMPACT_ATOMS: atom_id res chain seq x y z
N MET A 1 -15.31 -68.85 20.29
CA MET A 1 -14.27 -69.21 19.30
C MET A 1 -13.71 -67.89 18.76
N SER A 2 -12.47 -67.44 19.01
CA SER A 2 -11.20 -68.12 19.36
C SER A 2 -10.53 -68.89 18.20
N PRO A 3 -9.17 -68.89 18.09
CA PRO A 3 -8.48 -68.08 17.06
C PRO A 3 -7.15 -68.67 16.48
N SER A 4 -6.38 -67.88 15.69
CA SER A 4 -4.90 -67.97 15.49
C SER A 4 -4.36 -66.64 14.91
N ARG A 5 -3.15 -66.08 15.14
CA ARG A 5 -1.91 -66.37 15.94
C ARG A 5 -0.67 -67.09 15.33
N ALA A 6 0.06 -66.37 14.45
CA ALA A 6 1.56 -66.35 14.39
C ALA A 6 2.27 -67.71 14.05
N PRO A 7 3.60 -67.93 14.18
CA PRO A 7 4.81 -67.07 14.31
C PRO A 7 5.71 -67.07 13.03
N LEU A 8 6.85 -66.39 12.85
CA LEU A 8 7.79 -65.57 13.66
C LEU A 8 9.03 -66.27 14.29
N ALA A 9 10.17 -66.29 13.56
CA ALA A 9 11.56 -66.51 14.02
C ALA A 9 12.55 -65.90 12.97
N LEU A 10 13.81 -65.47 13.19
CA LEU A 10 14.77 -65.41 14.32
C LEU A 10 15.92 -66.48 14.33
N LEU A 11 17.08 -66.10 14.90
CA LEU A 11 18.39 -66.81 15.07
C LEU A 11 19.32 -66.92 13.82
N ALA A 12 20.66 -67.05 13.92
CA ALA A 12 21.65 -66.63 14.96
C ALA A 12 23.14 -66.81 14.51
N LEU A 13 24.04 -66.00 15.10
CA LEU A 13 25.45 -66.27 15.54
C LEU A 13 26.47 -67.07 14.65
N GLY A 14 27.72 -66.57 14.53
CA GLY A 14 28.87 -67.37 14.05
C GLY A 14 30.24 -66.66 13.86
N PHE A 15 31.04 -66.54 14.94
CA PHE A 15 32.52 -66.31 14.89
C PHE A 15 33.25 -67.68 14.70
N PRO A 16 34.57 -67.82 14.32
CA PRO A 16 35.70 -67.00 14.83
C PRO A 16 37.05 -66.87 14.03
N ARG A 17 37.84 -65.84 14.42
CA ARG A 17 39.31 -65.77 14.71
C ARG A 17 40.42 -66.40 13.80
N VAL A 18 41.58 -65.69 13.82
CA VAL A 18 42.99 -66.20 13.66
C VAL A 18 43.42 -66.52 12.20
N ARG A 19 44.67 -66.29 11.72
CA ARG A 19 45.97 -66.02 12.39
C ARG A 19 46.84 -64.94 11.71
N LEU A 20 47.63 -64.28 12.56
CA LEU A 20 48.74 -63.36 12.33
C LEU A 20 49.91 -63.92 11.47
N VAL A 21 50.49 -63.08 10.60
CA VAL A 21 51.86 -63.16 10.04
C VAL A 21 52.41 -61.72 9.98
N ALA A 22 53.72 -61.53 10.19
CA ALA A 22 54.35 -60.21 10.23
C ALA A 22 55.59 -60.13 9.33
N ALA A 23 55.88 -58.95 8.80
CA ALA A 23 57.19 -58.57 8.28
C ALA A 23 57.37 -57.04 8.34
N LEU A 24 58.55 -56.57 8.75
CA LEU A 24 59.00 -55.20 8.56
C LEU A 24 59.55 -55.05 7.14
N LEU A 25 59.39 -53.86 6.56
CA LEU A 25 60.55 -53.06 6.11
C LEU A 25 60.14 -51.59 5.99
N ALA A 26 61.11 -50.68 6.12
CA ALA A 26 60.89 -49.23 6.06
C ALA A 26 61.43 -48.66 4.74
N LEU A 27 60.89 -47.51 4.28
CA LEU A 27 61.70 -46.38 3.80
C LEU A 27 60.87 -45.10 3.61
N THR A 28 61.57 -43.95 3.67
CA THR A 28 61.23 -42.63 3.09
C THR A 28 59.81 -42.07 3.19
N ALA A 29 59.65 -41.01 3.99
CA ALA A 29 58.51 -40.09 3.90
C ALA A 29 58.86 -38.84 3.06
N PRO A 30 58.02 -38.43 2.10
CA PRO A 30 57.93 -37.05 1.65
C PRO A 30 56.89 -36.29 2.51
N ALA A 31 57.27 -35.15 3.08
CA ALA A 31 56.32 -34.31 3.82
C ALA A 31 55.36 -33.61 2.85
N LEU A 32 54.16 -34.18 2.66
CA LEU A 32 53.11 -33.54 1.87
C LEU A 32 52.59 -32.32 2.63
N VAL A 33 53.09 -31.14 2.29
CA VAL A 33 52.57 -29.86 2.79
C VAL A 33 51.14 -29.71 2.26
N VAL A 34 50.18 -30.06 3.10
CA VAL A 34 48.78 -29.71 2.88
C VAL A 34 48.69 -28.18 3.03
N ALA A 35 48.83 -27.49 1.90
CA ALA A 35 48.49 -26.09 1.80
C ALA A 35 46.99 -25.97 2.09
N THR A 36 46.66 -25.67 3.35
CA THR A 36 45.33 -25.28 3.80
C THR A 36 45.02 -23.92 3.20
N GLY A 37 44.72 -23.93 1.90
CA GLY A 37 44.22 -22.79 1.17
C GLY A 37 42.97 -22.31 1.88
N SER A 38 43.11 -21.21 2.61
CA SER A 38 42.00 -20.49 3.20
C SER A 38 41.17 -19.93 2.05
N ALA A 39 40.21 -20.74 1.59
CA ALA A 39 39.06 -20.28 0.84
C ALA A 39 38.28 -19.33 1.76
N GLY A 40 38.76 -18.09 1.84
CA GLY A 40 38.14 -17.04 2.60
C GLY A 40 36.75 -16.85 2.03
N CYS A 41 35.74 -17.25 2.81
CA CYS A 41 34.36 -16.95 2.45
C CYS A 41 34.26 -15.43 2.38
N GLU A 42 34.05 -14.88 1.19
CA GLU A 42 33.75 -13.46 1.04
C GLU A 42 32.46 -13.20 1.82
N SER A 43 32.59 -12.63 3.02
CA SER A 43 31.46 -12.28 3.86
C SER A 43 30.65 -11.23 3.10
N PHE A 44 29.45 -11.59 2.63
CA PHE A 44 28.62 -10.67 1.87
C PHE A 44 28.23 -9.48 2.75
N VAL A 45 28.82 -8.33 2.45
CA VAL A 45 28.52 -7.05 3.10
C VAL A 45 27.38 -6.39 2.34
N ALA A 46 26.20 -6.36 2.96
CA ALA A 46 25.08 -5.55 2.49
C ALA A 46 25.37 -4.05 2.70
N PRO A 47 24.91 -3.15 1.80
CA PRO A 47 24.94 -1.70 2.02
C PRO A 47 23.99 -1.30 3.16
N PRO A 48 24.01 -0.03 3.64
CA PRO A 48 23.05 0.45 4.62
C PRO A 48 21.60 0.27 4.16
N GLU A 49 20.75 -0.20 5.06
CA GLU A 49 19.30 -0.20 4.90
C GLU A 49 18.69 0.88 5.78
N VAL A 50 17.53 1.39 5.37
CA VAL A 50 16.81 2.47 6.06
C VAL A 50 15.42 1.98 6.46
N THR A 51 15.03 2.25 7.70
CA THR A 51 13.68 1.99 8.23
C THR A 51 13.10 3.24 8.87
N ILE A 52 11.77 3.31 8.96
CA ILE A 52 11.07 4.40 9.64
C ILE A 52 10.68 3.93 11.04
N ARG A 53 11.23 4.58 12.08
CA ARG A 53 10.97 4.23 13.48
C ARG A 53 9.49 4.40 13.81
N GLY A 54 8.91 3.39 14.44
CA GLY A 54 7.52 3.43 14.91
C GLY A 54 6.45 3.18 13.83
N ALA A 55 6.84 3.09 12.55
CA ALA A 55 5.92 2.67 11.50
C ALA A 55 5.59 1.18 11.65
N LYS A 56 4.30 0.82 11.68
CA LYS A 56 3.83 -0.57 11.67
C LYS A 56 3.19 -0.84 10.32
N ASP A 57 3.75 -1.79 9.57
CA ASP A 57 3.31 -2.13 8.20
C ASP A 57 3.26 -0.93 7.24
N GLY A 58 4.09 0.09 7.50
CA GLY A 58 4.14 1.37 6.78
C GLY A 58 3.28 2.49 7.39
N VAL A 59 2.56 2.26 8.49
CA VAL A 59 1.64 3.25 9.09
C VAL A 59 2.24 3.86 10.36
N LEU A 60 2.36 5.20 10.38
CA LEU A 60 2.70 6.02 11.55
C LEU A 60 1.41 6.49 12.25
N THR A 61 1.41 6.57 13.59
CA THR A 61 0.20 6.87 14.38
C THR A 61 0.16 8.25 15.04
N ASP A 62 1.24 9.03 14.95
CA ASP A 62 1.31 10.42 15.39
C ASP A 62 1.71 11.30 14.20
N THR A 63 0.81 12.19 13.78
CA THR A 63 0.98 13.13 12.66
C THR A 63 1.81 14.36 13.00
N LYS A 64 2.15 14.56 14.29
CA LYS A 64 2.90 15.69 14.82
C LYS A 64 4.27 15.28 15.35
N ALA A 65 4.51 13.99 15.52
CA ALA A 65 5.84 13.45 15.76
C ALA A 65 6.77 13.74 14.56
N PRO A 66 8.05 14.05 14.81
CA PRO A 66 9.06 14.07 13.76
C PRO A 66 9.18 12.70 13.06
N LEU A 67 9.43 12.70 11.76
CA LEU A 67 9.71 11.49 11.00
C LEU A 67 11.14 11.02 11.33
N VAL A 68 11.27 9.95 12.11
CA VAL A 68 12.57 9.41 12.54
C VAL A 68 12.95 8.22 11.67
N LEU A 69 14.10 8.34 11.01
CA LEU A 69 14.73 7.27 10.24
C LEU A 69 15.80 6.57 11.07
N GLU A 70 15.92 5.27 10.89
CA GLU A 70 16.97 4.42 11.46
C GLU A 70 17.77 3.79 10.32
N PHE A 71 19.09 3.72 10.49
CA PHE A 71 19.99 3.09 9.54
C PHE A 71 20.53 1.78 10.13
N SER A 72 20.60 0.72 9.33
CA SER A 72 21.11 -0.59 9.80
C SER A 72 22.62 -0.58 10.14
N LYS A 73 23.32 0.49 9.75
CA LYS A 73 24.73 0.79 10.06
C LYS A 73 24.91 2.31 10.10
N SER A 74 25.93 2.79 10.82
CA SER A 74 26.37 4.19 10.77
C SER A 74 26.70 4.61 9.34
N ILE A 75 26.04 5.66 8.84
CA ILE A 75 26.20 6.12 7.45
C ILE A 75 27.29 7.18 7.28
N ARG A 76 27.76 7.35 6.04
CA ARG A 76 28.45 8.56 5.59
C ARG A 76 27.42 9.61 5.21
N LYS A 77 27.19 10.58 6.09
CA LYS A 77 26.20 11.66 5.90
C LYS A 77 26.42 12.44 4.59
N GLU A 78 27.68 12.54 4.14
CA GLU A 78 28.10 13.12 2.86
C GLU A 78 27.67 12.31 1.61
N THR A 79 27.03 11.16 1.81
CA THR A 79 26.42 10.34 0.75
C THR A 79 24.89 10.20 0.87
N LEU A 80 24.28 10.85 1.87
CA LEU A 80 22.83 10.79 2.08
C LEU A 80 22.10 11.84 1.23
N ASN A 81 21.35 11.37 0.25
CA ASN A 81 20.38 12.18 -0.50
C ASN A 81 19.01 11.51 -0.39
N LEU A 82 18.00 12.25 0.08
CA LEU A 82 16.65 11.73 0.24
C LEU A 82 15.55 12.77 0.01
N LYS A 83 14.34 12.28 -0.29
CA LYS A 83 13.12 13.05 -0.51
C LYS A 83 11.95 12.36 0.21
N VAL A 84 11.00 13.14 0.72
CA VAL A 84 9.65 12.67 1.07
C VAL A 84 8.69 13.23 0.04
N VAL A 85 7.90 12.37 -0.59
CA VAL A 85 6.98 12.73 -1.68
C VAL A 85 5.60 12.12 -1.46
N ALA A 86 4.58 12.70 -2.10
CA ALA A 86 3.33 11.99 -2.34
C ALA A 86 3.58 10.80 -3.28
N LEU A 87 2.96 9.64 -3.01
CA LEU A 87 3.02 8.50 -3.92
C LEU A 87 1.97 8.65 -5.04
N GLU A 88 2.33 9.46 -6.04
CA GLU A 88 1.57 9.64 -7.27
C GLU A 88 2.35 8.96 -8.41
N THR A 89 1.78 7.91 -9.01
CA THR A 89 2.42 7.07 -10.05
C THR A 89 1.54 6.90 -11.29
N ASP A 90 2.16 6.49 -12.40
CA ASP A 90 1.44 6.00 -13.59
C ASP A 90 0.92 4.56 -13.40
N LEU A 91 0.47 3.93 -14.50
CA LEU A 91 -0.10 2.57 -14.52
C LEU A 91 0.96 1.49 -14.30
N GLU A 92 2.18 1.81 -14.69
CA GLU A 92 3.40 1.02 -14.63
C GLU A 92 4.06 1.08 -13.23
N GLY A 93 3.72 2.09 -12.42
CA GLY A 93 4.21 2.28 -11.05
C GLY A 93 5.41 3.24 -10.92
N ASN A 94 5.70 4.02 -11.97
CA ASN A 94 6.74 5.03 -12.02
C ASN A 94 6.29 6.34 -11.37
N LEU A 95 7.16 6.96 -10.58
CA LEU A 95 7.01 8.34 -10.13
C LEU A 95 7.16 9.32 -11.31
N ALA A 96 6.81 10.58 -11.13
CA ALA A 96 6.89 11.62 -12.18
C ALA A 96 8.27 11.66 -12.88
N ASP A 97 9.35 11.67 -12.11
CA ASP A 97 10.74 11.73 -12.60
C ASP A 97 11.24 10.40 -13.22
N GLU A 98 10.50 9.31 -13.04
CA GLU A 98 10.80 7.98 -13.58
C GLU A 98 10.13 7.74 -14.95
N GLN A 99 9.21 8.62 -15.38
CA GLN A 99 8.40 8.46 -16.61
C GLN A 99 9.11 8.80 -17.93
N GLY A 100 10.41 9.13 -17.90
CA GLY A 100 11.19 9.47 -19.10
C GLY A 100 10.77 10.77 -19.82
N LYS A 101 9.94 11.59 -19.18
CA LYS A 101 9.48 12.90 -19.67
C LYS A 101 10.44 13.99 -19.16
N PRO A 102 10.98 14.87 -20.01
CA PRO A 102 12.03 15.82 -19.61
C PRO A 102 11.56 16.85 -18.57
N ASP A 103 10.27 17.21 -18.59
CA ASP A 103 9.69 18.26 -17.73
C ASP A 103 8.90 17.71 -16.52
N ALA A 104 8.98 16.39 -16.25
CA ALA A 104 8.19 15.75 -15.19
C ALA A 104 8.88 15.85 -13.82
N GLU A 105 8.82 17.02 -13.20
CA GLU A 105 9.38 17.28 -11.87
C GLU A 105 8.60 16.57 -10.75
N LEU A 106 9.34 15.97 -9.81
CA LEU A 106 8.78 15.29 -8.65
C LEU A 106 8.67 16.26 -7.44
N LYS A 107 7.46 16.78 -7.15
CA LYS A 107 7.23 17.69 -6.00
C LYS A 107 7.63 17.02 -4.67
N ALA A 108 8.75 17.45 -4.11
CA ALA A 108 9.16 17.08 -2.76
C ALA A 108 8.32 17.83 -1.71
N LEU A 109 7.84 17.09 -0.70
CA LEU A 109 7.26 17.63 0.53
C LEU A 109 8.38 17.98 1.53
N PHE A 110 9.46 17.21 1.49
CA PHE A 110 10.72 17.45 2.19
C PHE A 110 11.87 16.93 1.34
N SER A 111 13.03 17.58 1.35
CA SER A 111 14.27 17.04 0.80
C SER A 111 15.46 17.28 1.72
N TYR A 112 16.44 16.40 1.64
CA TYR A 112 17.77 16.54 2.23
C TYR A 112 18.76 16.12 1.16
N THR A 113 19.62 17.04 0.70
CA THR A 113 20.51 16.82 -0.45
C THR A 113 21.88 17.42 -0.17
N GLN A 114 22.94 16.68 -0.45
CA GLN A 114 24.30 17.16 -0.30
C GLN A 114 24.61 18.17 -1.41
N ASN A 115 24.81 19.44 -1.04
CA ASN A 115 25.03 20.53 -1.96
C ASN A 115 26.34 21.26 -1.58
N PRO A 116 27.46 21.01 -2.28
CA PRO A 116 28.76 21.63 -1.98
C PRO A 116 28.81 23.15 -2.16
N SER A 117 27.77 23.78 -2.70
CA SER A 117 27.66 25.25 -2.80
C SER A 117 26.95 25.89 -1.60
N GLU A 118 26.26 25.10 -0.78
CA GLU A 118 25.64 25.57 0.46
C GLU A 118 26.66 25.73 1.60
N ALA A 119 26.48 26.73 2.45
CA ALA A 119 27.39 27.01 3.57
C ALA A 119 27.40 25.89 4.64
N SER A 120 26.35 25.08 4.67
CA SER A 120 26.19 23.85 5.46
C SER A 120 26.79 22.61 4.79
N GLY A 121 27.09 22.67 3.49
CA GLY A 121 27.28 21.51 2.60
C GLY A 121 26.00 20.74 2.28
N VAL A 122 24.84 21.18 2.78
CA VAL A 122 23.57 20.45 2.75
C VAL A 122 22.39 21.38 2.52
N GLU A 123 21.67 21.13 1.43
CA GLU A 123 20.40 21.77 1.13
C GLU A 123 19.25 20.98 1.78
N VAL A 124 18.33 21.68 2.44
CA VAL A 124 17.16 21.07 3.10
C VAL A 124 15.92 21.89 2.76
N LEU A 125 14.95 21.27 2.09
CA LEU A 125 13.68 21.92 1.73
C LEU A 125 12.52 21.32 2.52
N GLY A 126 11.50 22.15 2.82
CA GLY A 126 10.26 21.72 3.47
C GLY A 126 10.36 21.38 4.96
N GLY A 127 11.52 21.58 5.61
CA GLY A 127 11.70 21.27 7.03
C GLY A 127 13.11 21.51 7.55
N THR A 128 13.42 20.87 8.68
CA THR A 128 14.79 20.73 9.21
C THR A 128 15.15 19.26 9.39
N ALA A 129 16.45 18.96 9.40
CA ALA A 129 16.98 17.60 9.52
C ALA A 129 18.10 17.56 10.57
N GLU A 130 18.14 16.50 11.38
CA GLU A 130 19.12 16.29 12.44
C GLU A 130 19.60 14.83 12.44
N ILE A 131 20.89 14.61 12.19
CA ILE A 131 21.50 13.28 12.23
C ILE A 131 21.66 12.84 13.71
N LEU A 132 21.30 11.59 14.02
CA LEU A 132 21.32 11.04 15.38
C LEU A 132 22.52 10.13 15.65
N GLY A 133 23.15 10.34 16.82
CA GLY A 133 24.20 9.48 17.36
C GLY A 133 25.42 9.43 16.42
N ASP A 134 26.02 8.24 16.30
CA ASP A 134 27.10 7.98 15.33
C ASP A 134 26.55 7.76 13.91
N ASP A 135 25.90 8.78 13.36
CA ASP A 135 25.20 8.75 12.06
C ASP A 135 24.29 7.50 11.87
N ALA A 136 23.61 7.07 12.94
CA ALA A 136 22.80 5.86 12.98
C ALA A 136 21.29 6.10 12.72
N GLY A 137 20.89 7.36 12.55
CA GLY A 137 19.54 7.75 12.17
C GLY A 137 19.43 9.22 11.77
N LEU A 138 18.23 9.64 11.37
CA LEU A 138 17.91 11.02 11.01
C LEU A 138 16.53 11.39 11.57
N VAL A 139 16.42 12.53 12.25
CA VAL A 139 15.13 13.15 12.56
C VAL A 139 14.81 14.19 11.49
N ILE A 140 13.72 13.97 10.76
CA ILE A 140 13.13 14.95 9.86
C ILE A 140 12.00 15.67 10.61
N ARG A 141 12.04 17.00 10.65
CA ARG A 141 11.00 17.87 11.21
C ARG A 141 10.45 18.78 10.10
N PRO A 142 9.37 18.36 9.41
CA PRO A 142 8.73 19.17 8.38
C PRO A 142 8.24 20.52 8.91
N THR A 143 8.29 21.57 8.09
CA THR A 143 7.80 22.91 8.43
C THR A 143 6.27 22.98 8.42
N ALA A 144 5.63 22.19 7.56
CA ALA A 144 4.20 21.96 7.52
C ALA A 144 3.91 20.46 7.78
N PRO A 145 2.76 20.09 8.37
CA PRO A 145 2.40 18.68 8.57
C PRO A 145 2.43 17.88 7.27
N LEU A 146 2.93 16.65 7.31
CA LEU A 146 2.88 15.75 6.16
C LEU A 146 1.43 15.26 5.92
N PRO A 147 1.00 15.07 4.66
CA PRO A 147 -0.37 14.65 4.35
C PRO A 147 -0.80 13.36 5.06
N VAL A 148 -1.92 13.43 5.76
CA VAL A 148 -2.51 12.30 6.50
C VAL A 148 -3.43 11.51 5.57
N GLY A 149 -3.45 10.18 5.67
CA GLY A 149 -4.26 9.31 4.81
C GLY A 149 -3.78 9.16 3.35
N GLN A 150 -2.86 10.02 2.87
CA GLN A 150 -2.17 9.79 1.60
C GLN A 150 -1.11 8.68 1.76
N LYS A 151 -0.86 7.89 0.71
CA LYS A 151 0.40 7.14 0.61
C LYS A 151 1.52 8.14 0.31
N LEU A 152 2.56 8.10 1.12
CA LEU A 152 3.81 8.84 0.94
C LEU A 152 4.92 7.86 0.59
N ALA A 153 5.97 8.35 -0.07
CA ALA A 153 7.20 7.62 -0.26
C ALA A 153 8.38 8.41 0.31
N LEU A 154 9.16 7.74 1.16
CA LEU A 154 10.51 8.13 1.48
C LEU A 154 11.42 7.52 0.41
N LEU A 155 12.09 8.38 -0.36
CA LEU A 155 13.03 8.00 -1.40
C LEU A 155 14.44 8.23 -0.90
N ILE A 156 15.24 7.18 -0.86
CA ILE A 156 16.69 7.27 -0.64
C ILE A 156 17.34 7.06 -2.01
N GLU A 157 18.08 8.05 -2.50
CA GLU A 157 18.73 7.99 -3.81
C GLU A 157 19.95 7.03 -3.78
N PRO A 158 20.45 6.58 -4.95
CA PRO A 158 21.69 5.80 -5.03
C PRO A 158 22.90 6.54 -4.43
N GLY A 159 23.87 5.79 -3.92
CA GLY A 159 25.14 6.32 -3.41
C GLY A 159 25.36 6.20 -1.90
N LEU A 160 24.32 5.91 -1.11
CA LEU A 160 24.41 5.84 0.35
C LEU A 160 25.37 4.73 0.82
N THR A 161 26.37 5.10 1.63
CA THR A 161 27.44 4.23 2.15
C THR A 161 27.50 4.23 3.68
N SER A 162 28.11 3.18 4.27
CA SER A 162 28.43 3.15 5.70
C SER A 162 29.76 3.86 5.99
N ARG A 163 30.00 4.23 7.25
CA ARG A 163 31.31 4.75 7.70
C ARG A 163 32.41 3.70 7.46
N ASP A 164 32.14 2.45 7.83
CA ASP A 164 33.15 1.39 7.90
C ASP A 164 33.39 0.63 6.59
N GLU A 165 32.47 0.72 5.61
CA GLU A 165 32.52 -0.08 4.38
C GLU A 165 32.27 0.77 3.13
N SER A 166 32.89 0.43 2.00
CA SER A 166 32.80 1.18 0.74
C SER A 166 31.62 0.80 -0.17
N ARG A 167 30.72 -0.09 0.26
CA ARG A 167 29.60 -0.55 -0.56
C ARG A 167 28.42 0.41 -0.50
N ALA A 168 28.14 1.07 -1.63
CA ALA A 168 27.04 2.00 -1.80
C ALA A 168 25.71 1.31 -2.17
N THR A 169 24.58 1.99 -1.93
CA THR A 169 23.31 1.65 -2.59
C THR A 169 23.40 1.92 -4.09
N THR A 170 23.01 0.95 -4.92
CA THR A 170 23.09 1.04 -6.39
C THR A 170 21.79 1.47 -7.06
N THR A 171 20.68 1.50 -6.32
CA THR A 171 19.33 1.79 -6.80
C THR A 171 18.58 2.66 -5.78
N ARG A 172 17.64 3.48 -6.26
CA ARG A 172 16.73 4.27 -5.42
C ARG A 172 15.90 3.32 -4.55
N ARG A 173 15.98 3.46 -3.22
CA ARG A 173 15.13 2.71 -2.28
C ARG A 173 13.85 3.51 -2.03
N ARG A 174 12.70 2.91 -2.36
CA ARG A 174 11.36 3.49 -2.19
C ARG A 174 10.69 2.86 -0.97
N ILE A 175 10.67 3.59 0.16
CA ILE A 175 10.04 3.15 1.42
C ILE A 175 8.65 3.78 1.48
N LEU A 176 7.61 2.97 1.29
CA LEU A 176 6.22 3.42 1.34
C LEU A 176 5.76 3.59 2.79
N PHE A 177 5.11 4.71 3.09
CA PHE A 177 4.49 4.93 4.38
C PHE A 177 3.22 5.78 4.28
N SER A 178 2.49 5.92 5.38
CA SER A 178 1.36 6.83 5.53
C SER A 178 1.17 7.19 7.00
N TYR A 179 0.41 8.23 7.29
CA TYR A 179 -0.08 8.50 8.64
C TYR A 179 -1.51 8.01 8.80
N ASP A 180 -1.76 7.31 9.91
CA ASP A 180 -3.07 6.93 10.43
C ASP A 180 -3.89 8.20 10.71
N PHE A 181 -5.08 8.30 10.09
CA PHE A 181 -6.04 9.35 10.42
C PHE A 181 -7.11 8.77 11.33
N ARG A 182 -7.40 9.43 12.46
CA ARG A 182 -8.41 8.99 13.42
C ARG A 182 -9.38 10.10 13.74
N CYS A 183 -10.67 9.81 13.57
CA CYS A 183 -11.76 10.68 13.97
C CYS A 183 -11.66 11.02 15.47
N SER A 184 -11.23 12.24 15.77
CA SER A 184 -11.07 12.74 17.15
C SER A 184 -11.74 14.11 17.29
N ALA A 185 -12.97 14.05 17.81
CA ALA A 185 -14.00 15.10 17.75
C ALA A 185 -14.51 15.40 16.32
N ALA A 186 -15.66 16.08 16.26
CA ALA A 186 -16.24 16.60 15.03
C ALA A 186 -15.41 17.78 14.51
N ARG A 187 -15.15 17.82 13.20
CA ARG A 187 -14.27 18.79 12.53
C ARG A 187 -14.93 19.25 11.22
N PRO A 188 -15.08 20.55 10.95
CA PRO A 188 -15.73 20.97 9.70
C PRO A 188 -14.89 20.58 8.47
N THR A 189 -15.57 20.34 7.35
CA THR A 189 -14.93 20.16 6.04
C THR A 189 -15.63 20.99 4.95
N LYS A 190 -14.82 21.56 4.07
CA LYS A 190 -15.23 22.31 2.87
C LYS A 190 -14.71 21.66 1.59
N VAL A 191 -13.68 20.82 1.72
CA VAL A 191 -13.04 20.09 0.61
C VAL A 191 -13.87 18.87 0.23
N MET A 192 -14.28 18.02 1.18
CA MET A 192 -15.25 16.96 0.92
C MET A 192 -16.67 17.51 0.93
N GLN A 193 -17.52 17.00 0.02
CA GLN A 193 -18.87 17.53 -0.21
C GLN A 193 -19.84 16.37 -0.47
N SER A 194 -21.13 16.56 -0.18
CA SER A 194 -22.16 15.56 -0.51
C SER A 194 -22.33 15.43 -2.03
N GLY A 195 -22.56 14.21 -2.52
CA GLY A 195 -22.78 13.91 -3.94
C GLY A 195 -22.14 12.60 -4.39
N THR A 196 -22.06 12.41 -5.70
CA THR A 196 -21.58 11.17 -6.31
C THR A 196 -20.06 11.12 -6.46
N TYR A 197 -19.49 9.97 -6.11
CA TYR A 197 -18.08 9.63 -6.28
C TYR A 197 -17.92 8.33 -7.09
N PHE A 198 -16.85 8.25 -7.88
CA PHE A 198 -16.36 7.02 -8.50
C PHE A 198 -15.00 6.66 -7.91
N ALA A 199 -14.79 5.38 -7.59
CA ALA A 199 -13.59 4.91 -6.91
C ALA A 199 -13.01 3.63 -7.55
N LEU A 200 -11.69 3.53 -7.53
CA LEU A 200 -10.92 2.33 -7.86
C LEU A 200 -10.15 1.89 -6.62
N LEU A 201 -10.38 0.66 -6.17
CA LEU A 201 -9.65 0.02 -5.08
C LEU A 201 -8.73 -1.05 -5.67
N ASP A 202 -7.47 -0.71 -5.87
CA ASP A 202 -6.44 -1.63 -6.35
C ASP A 202 -5.87 -2.42 -5.16
N ILE A 203 -6.44 -3.60 -4.94
CA ILE A 203 -5.98 -4.57 -3.95
C ILE A 203 -4.64 -5.13 -4.41
N GLN A 204 -3.62 -5.02 -3.56
CA GLN A 204 -2.29 -5.61 -3.78
C GLN A 204 -2.22 -7.03 -3.21
N GLU A 205 -2.81 -7.27 -2.03
CA GLU A 205 -2.75 -8.52 -1.29
C GLU A 205 -4.10 -8.84 -0.61
N PRO A 206 -4.45 -10.11 -0.39
CA PRO A 206 -3.69 -11.33 -0.69
C PRO A 206 -3.81 -11.79 -2.16
N VAL A 207 -4.79 -11.26 -2.90
CA VAL A 207 -5.02 -11.56 -4.32
C VAL A 207 -5.09 -10.23 -5.09
N PRO A 208 -4.22 -9.98 -6.08
CA PRO A 208 -4.26 -8.74 -6.85
C PRO A 208 -5.55 -8.61 -7.67
N VAL A 209 -6.35 -7.59 -7.38
CA VAL A 209 -7.60 -7.28 -8.09
C VAL A 209 -7.88 -5.77 -8.01
N GLN A 210 -8.59 -5.21 -8.99
CA GLN A 210 -9.14 -3.86 -8.86
C GLN A 210 -10.65 -3.96 -8.70
N ILE A 211 -11.18 -3.32 -7.67
CA ILE A 211 -12.63 -3.20 -7.43
C ILE A 211 -13.05 -1.79 -7.87
N GLN A 212 -13.97 -1.70 -8.82
CA GLN A 212 -14.54 -0.44 -9.28
C GLN A 212 -15.84 -0.20 -8.52
N LEU A 213 -16.04 1.01 -7.99
CA LEU A 213 -17.19 1.36 -7.16
C LEU A 213 -17.82 2.68 -7.59
N TRP A 214 -19.14 2.68 -7.64
CA TRP A 214 -19.95 3.89 -7.55
C TRP A 214 -20.31 4.12 -6.08
N GLY A 215 -20.28 5.37 -5.62
CA GLY A 215 -20.68 5.73 -4.26
C GLY A 215 -21.47 7.03 -4.21
N ASP A 216 -22.58 7.03 -3.49
CA ASP A 216 -23.25 8.26 -3.05
C ASP A 216 -22.75 8.63 -1.65
N PHE A 217 -22.49 9.92 -1.42
CA PHE A 217 -21.94 10.45 -0.17
C PHE A 217 -22.84 11.55 0.41
N ILE A 218 -23.18 11.43 1.69
CA ILE A 218 -23.67 12.52 2.53
C ILE A 218 -22.52 12.94 3.46
N VAL A 219 -22.08 14.19 3.33
CA VAL A 219 -21.07 14.83 4.18
C VAL A 219 -21.73 15.97 4.94
N ASP A 220 -21.62 15.95 6.27
CA ASP A 220 -21.95 17.09 7.11
C ASP A 220 -20.76 18.07 7.13
N PRO A 221 -20.86 19.27 6.53
CA PRO A 221 -19.74 20.21 6.44
C PRO A 221 -19.39 20.88 7.79
N ALA A 222 -20.28 20.81 8.79
CA ALA A 222 -20.05 21.37 10.12
C ALA A 222 -19.33 20.39 11.06
N THR A 223 -19.63 19.08 10.95
CA THR A 223 -19.04 18.05 11.81
C THR A 223 -18.00 17.16 11.13
N GLY A 224 -17.91 17.19 9.80
CA GLY A 224 -17.03 16.34 9.02
C GLY A 224 -17.51 14.89 8.93
N ILE A 225 -18.66 14.56 9.51
CA ILE A 225 -19.19 13.20 9.50
C ILE A 225 -19.60 12.83 8.07
N VAL A 226 -19.09 11.70 7.59
CA VAL A 226 -19.36 11.14 6.27
C VAL A 226 -20.20 9.88 6.42
N ARG A 227 -21.22 9.76 5.57
CA ARG A 227 -21.99 8.54 5.31
C ARG A 227 -21.93 8.27 3.82
N ALA A 228 -21.53 7.07 3.42
CA ALA A 228 -21.45 6.69 2.03
C ALA A 228 -22.15 5.35 1.78
N GLN A 229 -22.79 5.22 0.63
CA GLN A 229 -23.31 3.95 0.14
C GLN A 229 -22.61 3.61 -1.16
N PHE A 230 -21.73 2.62 -1.11
CA PHE A 230 -21.03 2.11 -2.29
C PHE A 230 -21.80 0.95 -2.92
N THR A 231 -21.57 0.74 -4.21
CA THR A 231 -22.00 -0.42 -5.00
C THR A 231 -20.95 -0.77 -6.03
N ASN A 232 -20.94 -2.03 -6.51
CA ASN A 232 -20.08 -2.46 -7.61
C ASN A 232 -20.28 -1.55 -8.84
N ALA A 233 -19.23 -1.36 -9.65
CA ALA A 233 -19.33 -0.69 -10.93
C ALA A 233 -18.86 -1.63 -12.05
N ASP A 234 -19.78 -2.08 -12.90
CA ASP A 234 -19.48 -2.96 -14.04
C ASP A 234 -19.30 -2.16 -15.33
N ARG A 235 -18.40 -2.62 -16.23
CA ARG A 235 -18.25 -1.99 -17.56
C ARG A 235 -19.55 -2.12 -18.36
N LYS A 236 -20.03 -0.99 -18.86
CA LYS A 236 -21.35 -0.77 -19.48
C LYS A 236 -21.52 -1.56 -20.79
N PRO A 237 -22.31 -2.65 -20.83
CA PRO A 237 -22.34 -3.54 -22.01
C PRO A 237 -22.93 -2.92 -23.27
N ALA A 238 -23.79 -1.90 -23.12
CA ALA A 238 -24.39 -1.17 -24.23
C ALA A 238 -23.50 -0.05 -24.80
N GLN A 239 -22.26 0.12 -24.29
CA GLN A 239 -21.34 1.16 -24.73
C GLN A 239 -20.80 0.82 -26.13
N LYS A 240 -20.88 1.79 -27.07
CA LYS A 240 -20.49 1.60 -28.46
C LYS A 240 -19.21 2.34 -28.80
N CYS A 241 -18.27 1.62 -29.41
CA CYS A 241 -17.04 2.20 -29.96
C CYS A 241 -17.24 2.66 -31.41
N PRO A 242 -16.33 3.49 -31.95
CA PRO A 242 -16.33 3.87 -33.38
C PRO A 242 -16.19 2.64 -34.31
N GLN A 243 -15.48 1.62 -33.84
CA GLN A 243 -15.45 0.27 -34.41
C GLN A 243 -16.35 -0.68 -33.62
N ALA A 244 -16.89 -1.69 -34.28
CA ALA A 244 -17.72 -2.71 -33.63
C ALA A 244 -16.84 -3.69 -32.82
N CYS A 245 -17.13 -3.83 -31.53
CA CYS A 245 -16.50 -4.83 -30.66
C CYS A 245 -17.09 -6.24 -30.90
N SER A 246 -16.38 -7.28 -30.46
CA SER A 246 -16.89 -8.66 -30.48
C SER A 246 -17.97 -8.86 -29.42
N ALA A 247 -18.73 -9.95 -29.50
CA ALA A 247 -19.73 -10.30 -28.47
C ALA A 247 -19.13 -10.60 -27.08
N GLU A 248 -17.81 -10.74 -26.98
CA GLU A 248 -17.06 -11.03 -25.75
C GLU A 248 -16.34 -9.78 -25.19
N THR A 249 -16.39 -8.65 -25.90
CA THR A 249 -15.72 -7.40 -25.53
C THR A 249 -16.69 -6.24 -25.44
N VAL A 250 -16.38 -5.28 -24.58
CA VAL A 250 -17.13 -4.04 -24.37
C VAL A 250 -16.29 -2.85 -24.79
N CYS A 251 -16.95 -1.77 -25.21
CA CYS A 251 -16.25 -0.54 -25.52
C CYS A 251 -15.80 0.18 -24.25
N ARG A 252 -14.49 0.43 -24.15
CA ARG A 252 -13.89 1.49 -23.33
C ARG A 252 -13.77 2.74 -24.21
N LEU A 253 -14.14 3.92 -23.73
CA LEU A 253 -13.93 5.19 -24.42
C LEU A 253 -12.67 5.94 -23.98
N LEU A 254 -12.27 5.78 -22.71
CA LEU A 254 -11.18 6.56 -22.11
C LEU A 254 -10.02 5.65 -21.67
N PRO A 255 -8.75 6.09 -21.77
CA PRO A 255 -8.29 7.35 -22.36
C PRO A 255 -8.42 7.41 -23.89
N ALA A 256 -8.69 6.28 -24.56
CA ALA A 256 -9.00 6.22 -26.00
C ALA A 256 -9.99 5.08 -26.30
N PRO A 257 -10.81 5.19 -27.38
CA PRO A 257 -11.78 4.16 -27.74
C PRO A 257 -11.15 2.80 -28.12
N ASP A 258 -11.53 1.75 -27.40
CA ASP A 258 -10.93 0.41 -27.51
C ASP A 258 -11.91 -0.70 -27.10
N CYS A 259 -11.75 -1.91 -27.65
CA CYS A 259 -12.61 -3.06 -27.38
C CYS A 259 -11.95 -4.01 -26.38
N VAL A 260 -12.35 -3.91 -25.11
CA VAL A 260 -11.68 -4.57 -23.98
C VAL A 260 -12.54 -5.71 -23.42
N PRO A 261 -11.95 -6.75 -22.79
CA PRO A 261 -12.74 -7.70 -22.02
C PRO A 261 -13.40 -6.97 -20.83
N PRO A 262 -14.65 -7.31 -20.43
CA PRO A 262 -15.36 -6.62 -19.36
C PRO A 262 -14.61 -6.54 -18.02
N SER A 263 -13.76 -7.54 -17.74
CA SER A 263 -12.93 -7.64 -16.55
C SER A 263 -11.60 -6.86 -16.61
N LEU A 264 -11.32 -6.10 -17.69
CA LEU A 264 -10.13 -5.26 -17.75
C LEU A 264 -10.27 -4.11 -16.75
N LYS A 265 -9.25 -3.96 -15.87
CA LYS A 265 -9.10 -2.81 -14.96
C LYS A 265 -9.35 -1.48 -15.69
N ALA A 266 -9.87 -0.49 -14.96
CA ALA A 266 -9.72 0.90 -15.36
C ALA A 266 -8.28 1.34 -15.10
N GLY A 267 -7.67 2.07 -16.03
CA GLY A 267 -6.38 2.71 -15.81
C GLY A 267 -6.48 3.88 -14.85
N THR A 268 -7.56 4.68 -14.94
CA THR A 268 -7.76 5.85 -14.07
C THR A 268 -9.22 5.98 -13.66
N VAL A 269 -9.47 6.72 -12.56
CA VAL A 269 -10.81 7.10 -12.13
C VAL A 269 -11.58 7.94 -13.15
N ASP A 270 -10.93 8.42 -14.21
CA ASP A 270 -11.57 9.20 -15.28
C ASP A 270 -12.27 8.30 -16.32
N GLU A 271 -12.08 6.98 -16.28
CA GLU A 271 -12.87 6.02 -17.07
C GLU A 271 -14.33 5.85 -16.60
N TYR A 272 -14.78 6.56 -15.56
CA TYR A 272 -16.15 6.44 -15.00
C TYR A 272 -17.31 6.43 -16.02
N PRO A 273 -17.28 7.13 -17.20
CA PRO A 273 -18.38 7.07 -18.18
C PRO A 273 -18.60 5.68 -18.81
N ASP A 274 -17.59 4.81 -18.73
CA ASP A 274 -17.63 3.43 -19.23
C ASP A 274 -18.25 2.45 -18.21
N PHE A 275 -18.65 2.91 -17.02
CA PHE A 275 -19.13 2.06 -15.92
C PHE A 275 -20.56 2.40 -15.47
N ILE A 276 -21.31 1.38 -15.02
CA ILE A 276 -22.66 1.49 -14.45
C ILE A 276 -22.72 0.80 -13.07
N PRO A 277 -23.59 1.25 -12.14
CA PRO A 277 -23.74 0.61 -10.83
C PRO A 277 -24.36 -0.78 -10.96
N ASN A 278 -23.89 -1.72 -10.14
CA ASN A 278 -24.50 -3.04 -9.98
C ASN A 278 -24.62 -3.42 -8.49
N PHE A 279 -25.82 -3.19 -7.96
CA PHE A 279 -26.27 -3.61 -6.63
C PHE A 279 -27.10 -4.90 -6.68
N THR A 280 -27.27 -5.52 -7.86
CA THR A 280 -28.18 -6.65 -8.06
C THR A 280 -27.47 -7.97 -7.78
N ARG A 281 -27.84 -8.60 -6.66
CA ARG A 281 -27.38 -9.94 -6.27
C ARG A 281 -27.67 -10.99 -7.36
N PRO A 282 -26.81 -12.01 -7.54
CA PRO A 282 -25.72 -12.39 -6.63
C PRO A 282 -24.34 -11.80 -6.96
N THR A 283 -24.17 -11.17 -8.13
CA THR A 283 -22.88 -10.59 -8.55
C THR A 283 -22.70 -9.15 -8.09
N GLY A 284 -23.78 -8.37 -8.12
CA GLY A 284 -23.82 -7.03 -7.55
C GLY A 284 -23.97 -7.03 -6.02
N TYR A 285 -23.46 -5.97 -5.40
CA TYR A 285 -23.43 -5.80 -3.95
C TYR A 285 -23.51 -4.32 -3.57
N THR A 286 -23.68 -4.05 -2.28
CA THR A 286 -23.60 -2.70 -1.70
C THR A 286 -22.84 -2.72 -0.37
N ILE A 287 -22.13 -1.63 -0.07
CA ILE A 287 -21.40 -1.45 1.20
C ILE A 287 -21.82 -0.11 1.81
N THR A 288 -22.42 -0.15 3.00
CA THR A 288 -22.63 1.08 3.79
C THR A 288 -21.35 1.39 4.56
N VAL A 289 -20.87 2.62 4.44
CA VAL A 289 -19.67 3.11 5.11
C VAL A 289 -20.03 4.36 5.92
N THR A 290 -19.45 4.49 7.11
CA THR A 290 -19.45 5.74 7.88
C THR A 290 -18.01 6.14 8.16
N GLY A 291 -17.76 7.43 8.37
CA GLY A 291 -16.41 7.93 8.58
C GLY A 291 -16.40 9.40 8.98
N CYS A 292 -15.22 10.01 8.96
CA CYS A 292 -15.05 11.45 9.10
C CYS A 292 -14.05 11.99 8.08
N ALA A 293 -14.16 13.29 7.82
CA ALA A 293 -13.20 14.09 7.09
C ALA A 293 -12.78 15.31 7.94
N GLU A 294 -11.51 15.73 7.84
CA GLU A 294 -11.01 16.98 8.42
C GLU A 294 -10.18 17.73 7.37
N ASP A 295 -10.57 18.97 7.07
CA ASP A 295 -9.80 19.85 6.16
C ASP A 295 -8.35 20.02 6.69
N GLN A 296 -7.39 19.93 5.78
CA GLN A 296 -5.96 20.16 5.98
C GLN A 296 -5.52 21.35 5.08
N ASP A 297 -4.22 21.60 4.98
CA ASP A 297 -3.65 22.66 4.11
C ASP A 297 -3.83 22.37 2.59
N GLU A 298 -3.44 23.33 1.74
CA GLU A 298 -3.48 23.27 0.25
C GLU A 298 -4.85 22.87 -0.39
N ASN A 299 -5.99 23.11 0.28
CA ASN A 299 -7.33 22.62 -0.11
C ASN A 299 -7.44 21.08 -0.15
N THR A 300 -6.77 20.43 0.81
CA THR A 300 -6.89 18.98 1.03
C THR A 300 -7.74 18.66 2.26
N ALA A 301 -8.19 17.42 2.40
CA ALA A 301 -8.84 16.90 3.60
C ALA A 301 -8.44 15.44 3.83
N ALA A 302 -8.10 15.10 5.07
CA ALA A 302 -7.89 13.72 5.48
C ALA A 302 -9.25 13.05 5.71
N PHE A 303 -9.39 11.79 5.28
CA PHE A 303 -10.60 10.98 5.44
C PHE A 303 -10.25 9.61 6.02
N VAL A 304 -11.09 9.09 6.91
CA VAL A 304 -11.05 7.70 7.35
C VAL A 304 -12.47 7.15 7.55
N SER A 305 -12.69 5.91 7.15
CA SER A 305 -13.90 5.17 7.47
C SER A 305 -13.79 4.39 8.78
N ALA A 306 -14.91 4.30 9.50
CA ALA A 306 -15.11 3.22 10.46
C ALA A 306 -15.07 1.85 9.72
N PRO A 307 -14.69 0.74 10.39
CA PRO A 307 -14.62 -0.56 9.75
C PRO A 307 -15.98 -1.02 9.21
N ALA A 308 -16.03 -1.31 7.91
CA ALA A 308 -17.19 -1.85 7.21
C ALA A 308 -16.97 -3.32 6.81
N ASN A 309 -18.02 -4.02 6.38
CA ASN A 309 -17.90 -5.37 5.82
C ASN A 309 -18.46 -5.39 4.39
N LEU A 310 -17.69 -5.94 3.45
CA LEU A 310 -18.14 -6.26 2.10
C LEU A 310 -18.53 -7.74 2.04
N VAL A 311 -19.65 -8.05 1.41
CA VAL A 311 -20.07 -9.42 1.06
C VAL A 311 -20.57 -9.45 -0.38
N VAL A 312 -20.02 -10.36 -1.17
CA VAL A 312 -20.41 -10.71 -2.54
C VAL A 312 -20.86 -12.17 -2.54
N GLU A 313 -21.99 -12.49 -3.18
CA GLU A 313 -22.53 -13.85 -3.17
C GLU A 313 -21.94 -14.73 -4.29
N LYS A 314 -21.63 -14.16 -5.46
CA LYS A 314 -20.98 -14.87 -6.59
C LYS A 314 -19.96 -13.98 -7.31
N PRO A 315 -18.66 -14.31 -7.29
CA PRO A 315 -18.04 -15.32 -6.43
C PRO A 315 -18.29 -15.01 -4.94
N GLU A 316 -18.30 -16.04 -4.09
CA GLU A 316 -18.47 -15.87 -2.65
C GLU A 316 -17.21 -15.21 -2.08
N VAL A 317 -17.31 -13.91 -1.76
CA VAL A 317 -16.20 -13.11 -1.23
C VAL A 317 -16.68 -12.26 -0.07
N GLN A 318 -16.01 -12.34 1.06
CA GLN A 318 -16.24 -11.49 2.22
C GLN A 318 -14.95 -10.78 2.63
N VAL A 319 -15.03 -9.46 2.82
CA VAL A 319 -13.94 -8.66 3.40
C VAL A 319 -14.43 -8.07 4.71
N ASN A 320 -13.86 -8.56 5.82
CA ASN A 320 -14.15 -8.11 7.16
C ASN A 320 -13.27 -6.92 7.54
N GLY A 321 -13.82 -5.96 8.26
CA GLY A 321 -13.06 -4.83 8.80
C GLY A 321 -12.40 -3.97 7.73
N LEU A 322 -13.10 -3.74 6.62
CA LEU A 322 -12.69 -2.87 5.52
C LEU A 322 -12.57 -1.42 6.02
N ILE A 323 -11.36 -0.87 5.96
CA ILE A 323 -11.05 0.53 6.27
C ILE A 323 -10.45 1.17 5.04
N LEU A 324 -11.01 2.31 4.64
CA LEU A 324 -10.48 3.25 3.66
C LEU A 324 -9.91 4.45 4.43
N THR A 325 -8.63 4.76 4.22
CA THR A 325 -8.00 6.00 4.69
C THR A 325 -7.48 6.74 3.46
N ALA A 326 -7.76 8.03 3.32
CA ALA A 326 -7.42 8.75 2.09
C ALA A 326 -7.18 10.25 2.33
N ALA A 327 -6.43 10.88 1.43
CA ALA A 327 -6.35 12.33 1.31
C ALA A 327 -7.16 12.78 0.09
N PHE A 328 -8.19 13.59 0.31
CA PHE A 328 -8.94 14.29 -0.73
C PHE A 328 -8.29 15.64 -1.03
N LYS A 329 -8.36 16.10 -2.28
CA LYS A 329 -7.82 17.37 -2.78
C LYS A 329 -8.79 17.99 -3.77
N LYS A 330 -9.10 19.27 -3.59
CA LYS A 330 -9.96 20.02 -4.51
C LYS A 330 -9.14 20.66 -5.64
N GLU A 331 -9.45 20.30 -6.87
CA GLU A 331 -8.84 20.87 -8.08
C GLU A 331 -9.40 22.26 -8.39
N PRO A 332 -8.68 23.12 -9.15
CA PRO A 332 -9.17 24.42 -9.59
C PRO A 332 -10.48 24.38 -10.41
N ASN A 333 -10.77 23.25 -11.06
CA ASN A 333 -12.01 23.02 -11.80
C ASN A 333 -13.22 22.64 -10.90
N GLY A 334 -13.01 22.50 -9.59
CA GLY A 334 -14.04 22.13 -8.60
C GLY A 334 -14.14 20.64 -8.28
N THR A 335 -13.57 19.75 -9.13
CA THR A 335 -13.48 18.30 -8.89
C THR A 335 -12.70 18.04 -7.61
N VAL A 336 -13.16 17.09 -6.79
CA VAL A 336 -12.39 16.58 -5.65
C VAL A 336 -11.88 15.21 -6.01
N ARG A 337 -10.55 15.04 -6.08
CA ARG A 337 -9.89 13.74 -6.22
C ARG A 337 -9.38 13.25 -4.87
N SER A 338 -9.08 11.96 -4.76
CA SER A 338 -8.42 11.39 -3.59
C SER A 338 -7.45 10.29 -3.97
N THR A 339 -6.39 10.15 -3.17
CA THR A 339 -5.49 8.99 -3.15
C THR A 339 -5.38 8.47 -1.72
N GLY A 340 -5.23 7.16 -1.53
CA GLY A 340 -5.26 6.56 -0.20
C GLY A 340 -4.92 5.08 -0.11
N THR A 341 -5.14 4.52 1.07
CA THR A 341 -4.98 3.11 1.42
C THR A 341 -6.34 2.45 1.65
N VAL A 342 -6.43 1.18 1.29
CA VAL A 342 -7.54 0.31 1.72
C VAL A 342 -6.98 -0.93 2.39
N THR A 343 -7.55 -1.33 3.53
CA THR A 343 -7.16 -2.51 4.30
C THR A 343 -8.38 -3.29 4.74
N GLY A 344 -8.29 -4.62 4.82
CA GLY A 344 -9.30 -5.49 5.45
C GLY A 344 -8.64 -6.41 6.46
N SER A 345 -9.27 -6.63 7.62
CA SER A 345 -8.68 -7.45 8.70
C SER A 345 -8.66 -8.94 8.39
N GLU A 346 -9.63 -9.42 7.61
CA GLU A 346 -9.72 -10.80 7.13
C GLU A 346 -10.42 -10.79 5.76
N ILE A 347 -9.94 -11.62 4.84
CA ILE A 347 -10.59 -11.87 3.54
C ILE A 347 -10.95 -13.34 3.45
N VAL A 348 -12.18 -13.63 3.04
CA VAL A 348 -12.71 -14.99 2.86
C VAL A 348 -13.16 -15.16 1.42
N PHE A 349 -12.75 -16.25 0.78
CA PHE A 349 -13.10 -16.63 -0.59
C PHE A 349 -13.70 -18.03 -0.58
N GLY A 350 -15.03 -18.13 -0.69
CA GLY A 350 -15.76 -19.37 -0.40
C GLY A 350 -15.43 -19.88 1.02
N SER A 351 -14.95 -21.13 1.12
CA SER A 351 -14.49 -21.70 2.39
C SER A 351 -13.05 -21.33 2.79
N ALA A 352 -12.30 -20.62 1.95
CA ALA A 352 -10.89 -20.30 2.21
C ALA A 352 -10.76 -18.97 2.96
N ARG A 353 -10.21 -19.00 4.19
CA ARG A 353 -9.79 -17.80 4.91
C ARG A 353 -8.37 -17.42 4.49
N LEU A 354 -8.19 -16.16 4.10
CA LEU A 354 -6.92 -15.54 3.74
C LEU A 354 -6.52 -14.54 4.84
N SER A 355 -5.29 -14.04 4.76
CA SER A 355 -4.78 -13.01 5.67
C SER A 355 -5.50 -11.67 5.51
N SER A 356 -5.14 -10.70 6.35
CA SER A 356 -5.46 -9.30 6.12
C SER A 356 -5.11 -8.87 4.69
N GLY A 357 -6.01 -8.11 4.06
CA GLY A 357 -5.79 -7.55 2.72
C GLY A 357 -5.31 -6.09 2.79
N ARG A 358 -4.56 -5.67 1.77
CA ARG A 358 -4.11 -4.28 1.60
C ARG A 358 -4.09 -3.86 0.14
N GLY A 359 -4.34 -2.57 -0.11
CA GLY A 359 -4.40 -1.98 -1.44
C GLY A 359 -4.24 -0.46 -1.43
N THR A 360 -4.40 0.12 -2.61
CA THR A 360 -4.55 1.57 -2.85
C THR A 360 -5.98 1.92 -3.19
N ALA A 361 -6.40 3.12 -2.81
CA ALA A 361 -7.64 3.72 -3.28
C ALA A 361 -7.32 4.96 -4.13
N THR A 362 -8.00 5.10 -5.26
CA THR A 362 -8.10 6.37 -6.01
C THR A 362 -9.57 6.70 -6.21
N ILE A 363 -9.95 7.96 -6.02
CA ILE A 363 -11.36 8.38 -5.97
C ILE A 363 -11.51 9.74 -6.68
N ARG A 364 -12.66 9.99 -7.32
CA ARG A 364 -13.07 11.34 -7.76
C ARG A 364 -14.55 11.62 -7.53
N THR A 365 -14.91 12.89 -7.39
CA THR A 365 -16.30 13.35 -7.61
C THR A 365 -16.70 13.20 -9.08
N VAL A 366 -17.97 12.87 -9.33
CA VAL A 366 -18.59 12.91 -10.66
C VAL A 366 -19.76 13.89 -10.64
N PRO A 367 -19.88 14.80 -11.64
CA PRO A 367 -21.01 15.73 -11.72
C PRO A 367 -22.36 15.00 -11.76
N ALA A 368 -23.36 15.50 -11.04
CA ALA A 368 -24.69 14.87 -10.96
C ALA A 368 -25.46 14.81 -12.31
N ALA A 369 -25.00 15.53 -13.33
CA ALA A 369 -25.52 15.42 -14.70
C ALA A 369 -24.91 14.26 -15.52
N GLU A 370 -23.75 13.75 -15.08
CA GLU A 370 -22.95 12.70 -15.73
C GLU A 370 -23.01 11.37 -14.96
N ALA A 371 -23.30 11.43 -13.65
CA ALA A 371 -23.51 10.29 -12.78
C ALA A 371 -24.71 9.40 -13.22
N PRO A 372 -24.57 8.06 -13.15
CA PRO A 372 -25.71 7.14 -13.24
C PRO A 372 -26.79 7.46 -12.18
N LYS A 373 -28.06 7.37 -12.58
CA LYS A 373 -29.23 7.81 -11.77
C LYS A 373 -29.73 6.76 -10.78
N ASP A 374 -29.15 5.56 -10.85
CA ASP A 374 -29.53 4.33 -10.17
C ASP A 374 -28.51 3.91 -9.10
N ILE A 375 -27.54 4.76 -8.78
CA ILE A 375 -26.62 4.57 -7.65
C ILE A 375 -27.45 4.53 -6.34
N PRO A 376 -27.31 3.49 -5.50
CA PRO A 376 -28.01 3.42 -4.22
C PRO A 376 -27.63 4.62 -3.33
N PRO A 377 -28.60 5.39 -2.80
CA PRO A 377 -28.31 6.60 -2.04
C PRO A 377 -27.68 6.28 -0.68
N ALA A 378 -26.86 7.21 -0.19
CA ALA A 378 -26.33 7.18 1.16
C ALA A 378 -27.47 7.11 2.19
N PRO A 379 -27.44 6.17 3.17
CA PRO A 379 -28.45 6.15 4.21
C PRO A 379 -28.38 7.45 5.02
N PRO A 380 -29.52 8.08 5.33
CA PRO A 380 -29.56 9.39 5.95
C PRO A 380 -28.83 9.40 7.31
N ALA A 381 -28.58 10.59 7.83
CA ALA A 381 -28.29 10.74 9.24
C ALA A 381 -29.41 10.06 10.05
N ALA A 382 -29.05 9.05 10.85
CA ALA A 382 -29.98 8.50 11.83
C ALA A 382 -30.39 9.66 12.74
N ALA A 383 -31.70 9.93 12.82
CA ALA A 383 -32.21 10.99 13.67
C ALA A 383 -31.64 10.81 15.08
N ALA A 384 -31.07 11.88 15.65
CA ALA A 384 -30.58 11.84 17.03
C ALA A 384 -31.70 11.28 17.91
N PRO A 385 -31.43 10.28 18.77
CA PRO A 385 -32.48 9.59 19.51
C PRO A 385 -33.25 10.64 20.30
N THR A 386 -34.52 10.84 19.90
CA THR A 386 -35.34 11.92 20.42
C THR A 386 -35.40 11.74 21.93
N ALA A 387 -34.91 12.73 22.68
CA ALA A 387 -34.75 12.60 24.12
C ALA A 387 -36.11 12.26 24.73
N ALA A 388 -36.28 11.00 25.12
CA ALA A 388 -37.56 10.48 25.56
C ALA A 388 -37.97 11.27 26.81
N ALA A 389 -39.05 12.04 26.69
CA ALA A 389 -39.53 12.89 27.77
C ALA A 389 -39.79 12.02 29.00
N ARG A 390 -38.98 12.21 30.05
CA ARG A 390 -39.20 11.62 31.37
C ARG A 390 -40.24 12.45 32.11
N ASP A 391 -41.45 12.45 31.56
CA ASP A 391 -42.63 12.95 32.25
C ASP A 391 -43.23 11.79 33.04
N ASN A 392 -43.21 11.95 34.38
CA ASN A 392 -43.53 11.01 35.48
C ASN A 392 -42.35 10.20 36.05
#